data_AF-A0A2A5D8C0-F1
#
_entry.id   AF-A0A2A5D8C0-F1
#
_cell.length_a   1.000
_cell.length_b   1.000
_cell.length_c   1.000
_cell.angle_alpha   90.00
_cell.angle_beta   90.00
_cell.angle_gamma   90.00
#
_symmetry.space_group_name_H-M   'P 1'
#
loop_
_entity.id
_entity.type
_entity.pdbx_description
1 polymer ?
#
loop_
_entity_poly.entity_id
_entity_poly.type
_entity_poly.pdbx_seq_one_letter_code
_entity_poly.pdbx_strand_id
1 'polypeptide(L)'
;MLEGIAYSSVTSQYTWVRVPLPILLLLALVPGACQVCPPATKALVLAPDFHNAENAGRSFFAAMSCNDAGAEYKCLSEPLKDRYGATLDLYLLARPQIREEIGTTAGQAFRLKPLRVEQAEPGTLIWWGIGEREIVGLVMLPQYFYDVTESDGRRTGSILSQSPDELLQLQGRHLILDLSDSALRSLGGDPDISDFHLGTEWKIADFRSPKE
;
A
#
# COMPACT_ATOMS: atom_id res chain seq x y z
N MET A 1 -37.91 43.04 69.87
CA MET A 1 -38.46 41.91 69.10
C MET A 1 -38.26 42.27 67.64
N LEU A 2 -37.60 41.38 66.86
CA LEU A 2 -37.11 41.52 65.47
C LEU A 2 -35.83 42.36 65.33
N GLU A 3 -34.63 41.75 65.26
CA GLU A 3 -33.99 41.07 64.10
C GLU A 3 -33.46 42.07 63.06
N GLY A 4 -32.13 42.22 62.90
CA GLY A 4 -31.33 41.56 61.83
C GLY A 4 -31.16 42.56 60.67
N ILE A 5 -30.03 42.82 60.02
CA ILE A 5 -28.98 41.93 59.50
C ILE A 5 -27.73 42.81 59.24
N ALA A 6 -26.56 42.31 59.63
CA ALA A 6 -25.27 42.88 59.28
C ALA A 6 -24.87 42.45 57.85
N TYR A 7 -24.58 43.41 56.97
CA TYR A 7 -23.99 43.13 55.66
C TYR A 7 -22.48 42.88 55.83
N SER A 8 -22.09 41.62 55.71
CA SER A 8 -20.71 41.15 55.60
C SER A 8 -20.20 41.41 54.17
N SER A 9 -19.13 42.19 54.06
CA SER A 9 -18.37 42.41 52.83
C SER A 9 -17.53 41.18 52.49
N VAL A 10 -17.92 40.42 51.46
CA VAL A 10 -17.08 39.37 50.89
C VAL A 10 -16.23 39.97 49.77
N THR A 11 -15.01 40.36 50.09
CA THR A 11 -13.96 40.65 49.11
C THR A 11 -13.42 39.33 48.58
N SER A 12 -13.87 38.95 47.38
CA SER A 12 -13.32 37.81 46.63
C SER A 12 -11.88 38.12 46.21
N GLN A 13 -10.92 37.47 46.85
CA GLN A 13 -9.52 37.47 46.44
C GLN A 13 -9.36 36.54 45.23
N TYR A 14 -9.36 37.11 44.02
CA TYR A 14 -8.93 36.40 42.83
C TYR A 14 -7.40 36.25 42.86
N THR A 15 -6.92 35.10 43.32
CA THR A 15 -5.54 34.67 43.16
C THR A 15 -5.30 34.32 41.70
N TRP A 16 -4.74 35.27 40.94
CA TRP A 16 -4.21 35.03 39.61
C TRP A 16 -3.02 34.06 39.71
N VAL A 17 -3.28 32.78 39.49
CA VAL A 17 -2.22 31.78 39.29
C VAL A 17 -1.51 32.14 37.99
N ARG A 18 -0.36 32.82 38.11
CA ARG A 18 0.55 33.05 36.99
C ARG A 18 1.14 31.71 36.59
N VAL A 19 0.50 31.05 35.62
CA VAL A 19 1.07 29.87 34.98
C VAL A 19 2.36 30.31 34.26
N PRO A 20 3.52 29.75 34.60
CA PRO A 20 4.77 30.18 34.02
C PRO A 20 4.79 29.80 32.53
N LEU A 21 5.16 30.78 31.69
CA LEU A 21 5.33 30.70 30.23
C LEU A 21 6.14 29.48 29.69
N PRO A 22 7.06 28.82 30.44
CA PRO A 22 7.81 27.68 29.90
C PRO A 22 6.95 26.44 29.62
N ILE A 23 5.79 26.28 30.27
CA ILE A 23 4.93 25.09 30.10
C ILE A 23 4.19 25.14 28.76
N LEU A 24 3.85 26.32 28.27
CA LEU A 24 3.23 26.50 26.94
C LEU A 24 4.22 26.28 25.78
N LEU A 25 5.52 26.53 26.00
CA LEU A 25 6.57 26.30 25.01
C LEU A 25 6.94 24.81 24.86
N LEU A 26 6.80 24.00 25.92
CA LEU A 26 7.02 22.55 25.88
C LEU A 26 5.95 21.79 25.08
N LEU A 27 4.72 22.33 24.98
CA LEU A 27 3.66 21.78 24.13
C LEU A 27 3.80 22.17 22.64
N ALA A 28 4.54 23.25 22.34
CA ALA A 28 4.85 23.65 20.96
C ALA A 28 6.03 22.87 20.34
N LEU A 29 6.74 22.07 21.14
CA LEU A 29 7.88 21.24 20.73
C LEU A 29 7.51 19.77 20.47
N VAL A 30 6.22 19.48 20.19
CA VAL A 30 5.81 18.22 19.57
C VAL A 30 5.58 18.45 18.07
N PRO A 31 6.61 18.67 17.23
CA PRO A 31 6.43 18.55 15.79
C PRO A 31 6.34 17.06 15.48
N GLY A 32 5.14 16.61 15.13
CA GLY A 32 4.87 15.23 14.77
C GLY A 32 3.84 14.62 15.68
N ALA A 33 2.58 14.99 15.46
CA ALA A 33 1.54 13.99 15.60
C ALA A 33 2.02 12.77 14.81
N CYS A 34 2.48 11.72 15.51
CA CYS A 34 2.51 10.38 14.98
C CYS A 34 1.08 10.10 14.52
N GLN A 35 0.78 10.39 13.26
CA GLN A 35 -0.49 10.03 12.65
C GLN A 35 -0.48 8.51 12.64
N VAL A 36 -1.06 7.94 13.69
CA VAL A 36 -1.29 6.51 13.79
C VAL A 36 -2.09 6.12 12.56
N CYS A 37 -1.53 5.19 11.79
CA CYS A 37 -2.17 4.73 10.56
C CYS A 37 -3.60 4.27 10.88
N PRO A 38 -4.64 4.78 10.20
CA PRO A 38 -6.01 4.41 10.51
C PRO A 38 -6.21 2.88 10.48
N PRO A 39 -7.03 2.28 11.36
CA PRO A 39 -7.18 0.83 11.43
C PRO A 39 -7.57 0.17 10.10
N ALA A 40 -8.47 0.79 9.35
CA ALA A 40 -8.87 0.32 8.02
C ALA A 40 -7.71 0.35 7.01
N THR A 41 -6.86 1.39 7.08
CA THR A 41 -5.63 1.49 6.27
C THR A 41 -4.63 0.41 6.66
N LYS A 42 -4.46 0.16 7.97
CA LYS A 42 -3.56 -0.89 8.45
C LYS A 42 -4.00 -2.30 8.03
N ALA A 43 -5.32 -2.55 7.95
CA ALA A 43 -5.84 -3.82 7.43
C ALA A 43 -5.37 -4.09 5.99
N LEU A 44 -5.39 -3.07 5.11
CA LEU A 44 -4.90 -3.18 3.73
C LEU A 44 -3.38 -3.38 3.64
N VAL A 45 -2.62 -3.00 4.66
CA VAL A 45 -1.17 -3.26 4.74
C VAL A 45 -0.90 -4.70 5.16
N LEU A 46 -1.70 -5.24 6.09
CA LEU A 46 -1.58 -6.61 6.57
C LEU A 46 -2.09 -7.63 5.54
N ALA A 47 -3.16 -7.29 4.83
CA ALA A 47 -3.74 -8.09 3.76
C ALA A 47 -3.98 -7.19 2.52
N PRO A 48 -2.94 -6.98 1.70
CA PRO A 48 -3.07 -6.26 0.44
C PRO A 48 -4.05 -6.96 -0.51
N ASP A 49 -4.74 -6.18 -1.33
CA ASP A 49 -5.68 -6.68 -2.32
C ASP A 49 -5.13 -6.42 -3.73
N PHE A 50 -4.72 -7.50 -4.40
CA PHE A 50 -4.16 -7.45 -5.75
C PHE A 50 -5.11 -7.96 -6.84
N HIS A 51 -6.40 -8.13 -6.54
CA HIS A 51 -7.36 -8.72 -7.49
C HIS A 51 -7.63 -7.82 -8.70
N ASN A 52 -7.51 -6.50 -8.55
CA ASN A 52 -7.66 -5.55 -9.65
C ASN A 52 -6.71 -4.35 -9.48
N ALA A 53 -6.53 -3.60 -10.56
CA ALA A 53 -5.64 -2.45 -10.64
C ALA A 53 -5.93 -1.38 -9.58
N GLU A 54 -7.21 -1.08 -9.34
CA GLU A 54 -7.60 -0.05 -8.37
C GLU A 54 -7.28 -0.48 -6.94
N ASN A 55 -7.63 -1.71 -6.57
CA ASN A 55 -7.39 -2.26 -5.24
C ASN A 55 -5.89 -2.37 -4.94
N ALA A 56 -5.09 -2.78 -5.92
CA ALA A 56 -3.64 -2.82 -5.79
C ALA A 56 -3.07 -1.41 -5.53
N GLY A 57 -3.57 -0.39 -6.24
CA GLY A 57 -3.24 1.02 -5.99
C GLY A 57 -3.64 1.48 -4.57
N ARG A 58 -4.84 1.11 -4.10
CA ARG A 58 -5.30 1.40 -2.72
C ARG A 58 -4.37 0.78 -1.68
N SER A 59 -3.98 -0.48 -1.87
CA SER A 59 -3.04 -1.16 -0.98
C SER A 59 -1.67 -0.48 -0.94
N PHE A 60 -1.17 -0.02 -2.08
CA PHE A 60 0.08 0.76 -2.14
C PHE A 60 -0.01 2.07 -1.36
N PHE A 61 -1.07 2.86 -1.56
CA PHE A 61 -1.24 4.11 -0.82
C PHE A 61 -1.49 3.91 0.67
N ALA A 62 -2.14 2.80 1.04
CA ALA A 62 -2.27 2.39 2.44
C ALA A 62 -0.90 2.09 3.06
N ALA A 63 -0.07 1.32 2.37
CA ALA A 63 1.31 1.03 2.80
C ALA A 63 2.15 2.31 2.95
N MET A 64 2.04 3.22 1.99
CA MET A 64 2.74 4.51 2.03
C MET A 64 2.34 5.38 3.22
N SER A 65 1.04 5.42 3.51
CA SER A 65 0.49 6.18 4.63
C SER A 65 0.90 5.58 5.98
N CYS A 66 0.98 4.25 6.07
CA CYS A 66 1.49 3.55 7.24
C CYS A 66 3.03 3.53 7.33
N ASN A 67 3.74 4.15 6.37
CA ASN A 67 5.20 4.11 6.25
C ASN A 67 5.78 2.67 6.22
N ASP A 68 5.08 1.74 5.58
CA ASP A 68 5.43 0.32 5.51
C ASP A 68 6.09 0.00 4.16
N ALA A 69 7.41 0.15 4.09
CA ALA A 69 8.16 -0.06 2.86
C ALA A 69 8.08 -1.50 2.33
N GLY A 70 7.93 -2.49 3.21
CA GLY A 70 7.79 -3.89 2.81
C GLY A 70 6.47 -4.12 2.08
N ALA A 71 5.37 -3.54 2.59
CA ALA A 71 4.08 -3.62 1.91
C ALA A 71 4.05 -2.78 0.61
N GLU A 72 4.71 -1.61 0.58
CA GLU A 72 4.89 -0.85 -0.67
C GLU A 72 5.61 -1.69 -1.73
N TYR A 73 6.74 -2.31 -1.36
CA TYR A 73 7.53 -3.15 -2.24
C TYR A 73 6.74 -4.33 -2.83
N LYS A 74 5.85 -4.94 -2.03
CA LYS A 74 4.96 -6.02 -2.50
C LYS A 74 3.97 -5.58 -3.57
N CYS A 75 3.63 -4.29 -3.63
CA CYS A 75 2.72 -3.74 -4.64
C CYS A 75 3.42 -3.46 -5.97
N LEU A 76 4.76 -3.40 -5.99
CA LEU A 76 5.53 -3.14 -7.20
C LEU A 76 5.64 -4.40 -8.06
N SER A 77 5.67 -4.21 -9.36
CA SER A 77 5.93 -5.28 -10.32
C SER A 77 7.41 -5.69 -10.30
N GLU A 78 7.72 -6.92 -10.69
CA GLU A 78 9.12 -7.37 -10.80
C GLU A 78 9.98 -6.47 -11.69
N PRO A 79 9.56 -6.05 -12.90
CA PRO A 79 10.35 -5.13 -13.71
C PRO A 79 10.63 -3.79 -13.02
N LEU A 80 9.67 -3.27 -12.23
CA LEU A 80 9.89 -2.05 -11.46
C LEU A 80 10.86 -2.28 -10.28
N LYS A 81 10.75 -3.42 -9.60
CA LYS A 81 11.70 -3.80 -8.54
C LYS A 81 13.11 -3.90 -9.11
N ASP A 82 13.29 -4.52 -10.27
CA ASP A 82 14.59 -4.65 -10.95
C ASP A 82 15.20 -3.29 -11.26
N ARG A 83 14.41 -2.31 -11.71
CA ARG A 83 14.87 -0.92 -11.92
C ARG A 83 15.41 -0.27 -10.65
N TYR A 84 14.91 -0.68 -9.47
CA TYR A 84 15.37 -0.23 -8.17
C TYR A 84 16.30 -1.23 -7.46
N GLY A 85 16.85 -2.21 -8.19
CA GLY A 85 17.86 -3.14 -7.67
C GLY A 85 17.34 -4.47 -7.11
N ALA A 86 16.08 -4.84 -7.38
CA ALA A 86 15.49 -6.15 -7.10
C ALA A 86 15.43 -6.59 -5.62
N THR A 87 15.81 -5.72 -4.68
CA THR A 87 15.78 -6.00 -3.24
C THR A 87 15.05 -4.92 -2.47
N LEU A 88 14.50 -5.28 -1.31
CA LEU A 88 13.85 -4.32 -0.41
C LEU A 88 14.82 -3.25 0.09
N ASP A 89 16.08 -3.60 0.33
CA ASP A 89 17.10 -2.66 0.81
C ASP A 89 17.43 -1.59 -0.24
N LEU A 90 17.55 -2.00 -1.51
CA LEU A 90 17.78 -1.05 -2.61
C LEU A 90 16.52 -0.23 -2.89
N TYR A 91 15.33 -0.82 -2.76
CA TYR A 91 14.09 -0.06 -2.78
C TYR A 91 14.05 1.01 -1.69
N LEU A 92 14.48 0.72 -0.46
CA LEU A 92 14.52 1.70 0.63
C LEU A 92 15.39 2.92 0.29
N LEU A 93 16.46 2.75 -0.49
CA LEU A 93 17.31 3.85 -0.97
C LEU A 93 16.63 4.69 -2.06
N ALA A 94 15.84 4.07 -2.94
CA ALA A 94 15.10 4.75 -4.00
C ALA A 94 13.75 5.35 -3.52
N ARG A 95 13.20 4.81 -2.44
CA ARG A 95 11.88 5.17 -1.88
C ARG A 95 11.66 6.67 -1.66
N PRO A 96 12.65 7.48 -1.22
CA PRO A 96 12.46 8.92 -1.12
C PRO A 96 12.08 9.58 -2.45
N GLN A 97 12.67 9.16 -3.57
CA GLN A 97 12.39 9.72 -4.90
C GLN A 97 10.94 9.41 -5.32
N ILE A 98 10.47 8.19 -5.10
CA ILE A 98 9.08 7.79 -5.37
C ILE A 98 8.10 8.59 -4.51
N ARG A 99 8.47 8.87 -3.25
CA ARG A 99 7.63 9.70 -2.36
C ARG A 99 7.64 11.16 -2.76
N GLU A 100 8.72 11.67 -3.34
CA GLU A 100 8.77 13.04 -3.89
C GLU A 100 7.77 13.22 -5.04
N GLU A 101 7.59 12.20 -5.89
CA GLU A 101 6.59 12.25 -6.97
C GLU A 101 5.15 12.38 -6.45
N ILE A 102 4.85 11.82 -5.27
CA ILE A 102 3.55 11.95 -4.59
C ILE A 102 3.48 13.22 -3.72
N GLY A 103 4.64 13.80 -3.43
CA GLY A 103 4.82 15.03 -2.68
C GLY A 103 4.35 14.94 -1.23
N THR A 104 3.89 16.08 -0.71
CA THR A 104 3.47 16.23 0.70
C THR A 104 2.27 15.36 1.09
N THR A 105 1.60 14.75 0.11
CA THR A 105 0.43 13.88 0.33
C THR A 105 0.82 12.48 0.79
N ALA A 106 2.10 12.08 0.77
CA ALA A 106 2.53 10.72 1.11
C ALA A 106 2.01 10.21 2.48
N GLY A 107 1.97 11.07 3.51
CA GLY A 107 1.43 10.70 4.83
C GLY A 107 -0.11 10.55 4.89
N GLN A 108 -0.80 11.06 3.87
CA GLN A 108 -2.25 10.98 3.72
C GLN A 108 -2.65 10.27 2.42
N ALA A 109 -1.75 9.48 1.83
CA ALA A 109 -1.97 8.87 0.53
C ALA A 109 -3.21 7.96 0.50
N PHE A 110 -3.61 7.39 1.64
CA PHE A 110 -4.83 6.61 1.81
C PHE A 110 -6.12 7.38 1.48
N ARG A 111 -6.06 8.72 1.40
CA ARG A 111 -7.18 9.58 1.01
C ARG A 111 -7.31 9.75 -0.50
N LEU A 112 -6.28 9.39 -1.26
CA LEU A 112 -6.31 9.45 -2.72
C LEU A 112 -7.41 8.54 -3.26
N LYS A 113 -8.14 9.05 -4.25
CA LYS A 113 -9.18 8.31 -4.96
C LYS A 113 -8.81 8.19 -6.44
N PRO A 114 -9.23 7.12 -7.12
CA PRO A 114 -9.11 7.04 -8.57
C PRO A 114 -10.00 8.13 -9.18
N LEU A 115 -9.45 8.87 -10.13
CA LEU A 115 -10.16 9.94 -10.86
C LEU A 115 -10.47 9.50 -12.28
N ARG A 116 -9.49 8.89 -12.94
CA ARG A 116 -9.57 8.53 -14.36
C ARG A 116 -8.71 7.32 -14.66
N VAL A 117 -9.21 6.48 -15.57
CA VAL A 117 -8.53 5.27 -16.04
C VAL A 117 -8.26 5.42 -17.52
N GLU A 118 -7.04 5.12 -17.95
CA GLU A 118 -6.60 5.15 -19.33
C GLU A 118 -5.91 3.84 -19.69
N GLN A 119 -6.05 3.42 -20.95
CA GLN A 119 -5.20 2.38 -21.50
C GLN A 119 -3.79 2.96 -21.71
N ALA A 120 -2.79 2.29 -21.17
CA ALA A 120 -1.39 2.60 -21.35
C ALA A 120 -0.66 1.38 -21.92
N GLU A 121 0.54 1.56 -22.47
CA GLU A 121 1.42 0.42 -22.77
C GLU A 121 2.51 0.40 -21.70
N PRO A 122 2.70 -0.71 -20.95
CA PRO A 122 2.15 -2.06 -21.15
C PRO A 122 0.91 -2.41 -20.28
N GLY A 123 0.09 -1.45 -19.83
CA GLY A 123 -0.95 -1.73 -18.84
C GLY A 123 -2.05 -0.68 -18.69
N THR A 124 -2.56 -0.48 -17.49
CA THR A 124 -3.65 0.47 -17.23
C THR A 124 -3.13 1.61 -16.37
N LEU A 125 -3.22 2.84 -16.87
CA LEU A 125 -2.90 4.02 -16.09
C LEU A 125 -4.12 4.47 -15.29
N ILE A 126 -3.98 4.53 -13.97
CA ILE A 126 -5.01 5.08 -13.08
C ILE A 126 -4.46 6.37 -12.47
N TRP A 127 -5.14 7.48 -12.72
CA TRP A 127 -4.86 8.76 -12.08
C TRP A 127 -5.52 8.82 -10.71
N TRP A 128 -4.74 9.21 -9.71
CA TRP A 128 -5.15 9.32 -8.32
C TRP A 128 -5.06 10.76 -7.83
N GLY A 129 -6.03 11.16 -7.01
CA GLY A 129 -6.11 12.55 -6.56
C GLY A 129 -7.09 12.82 -5.42
N ILE A 130 -7.28 14.11 -5.12
CA ILE A 130 -8.21 14.61 -4.10
C ILE A 130 -9.14 15.62 -4.77
N GLY A 131 -10.45 15.35 -4.74
CA GLY A 131 -11.41 16.10 -5.56
C GLY A 131 -11.11 15.88 -7.04
N GLU A 132 -11.03 16.95 -7.82
CA GLU A 132 -10.69 16.89 -9.25
C GLU A 132 -9.19 17.04 -9.54
N ARG A 133 -8.36 17.21 -8.49
CA ARG A 133 -6.93 17.44 -8.66
C ARG A 133 -6.17 16.12 -8.77
N GLU A 134 -5.60 15.85 -9.94
CA GLU A 134 -4.63 14.77 -10.16
C GLU A 134 -3.35 15.02 -9.34
N ILE A 135 -2.85 13.97 -8.68
CA ILE A 135 -1.63 14.00 -7.85
C ILE A 135 -0.59 13.05 -8.41
N VAL A 136 -0.98 11.81 -8.72
CA VAL A 136 -0.07 10.78 -9.23
C VAL A 136 -0.82 9.79 -10.11
N GLY A 137 -0.20 9.36 -11.19
CA GLY A 137 -0.65 8.26 -12.02
C GLY A 137 0.10 6.98 -11.67
N LEU A 138 -0.63 5.88 -11.46
CA LEU A 138 -0.05 4.55 -11.33
C LEU A 138 -0.28 3.77 -12.63
N VAL A 139 0.79 3.36 -13.29
CA VAL A 139 0.69 2.39 -14.39
C VAL A 139 0.63 1.00 -13.76
N MET A 140 -0.49 0.31 -13.95
CA MET A 140 -0.79 -0.98 -13.35
C MET A 140 -0.69 -2.08 -14.42
N LEU A 141 -0.06 -3.21 -14.13
CA LEU A 141 -0.04 -4.37 -15.02
C LEU A 141 -0.43 -5.65 -14.28
N PRO A 142 -1.05 -6.62 -14.96
CA PRO A 142 -1.22 -7.95 -14.41
C PRO A 142 0.13 -8.70 -14.40
N GLN A 143 0.45 -9.33 -13.28
CA GLN A 143 1.51 -10.32 -13.17
C GLN A 143 0.88 -11.68 -12.90
N TYR A 144 1.30 -12.64 -13.71
CA TYR A 144 0.84 -14.02 -13.62
C TYR A 144 1.81 -14.80 -12.76
N PHE A 145 1.30 -15.71 -11.95
CA PHE A 145 2.14 -16.51 -11.06
C PHE A 145 1.57 -17.91 -10.90
N TYR A 146 2.43 -18.81 -10.46
CA TYR A 146 2.00 -20.06 -9.87
C TYR A 146 2.54 -20.18 -8.44
N ASP A 147 1.78 -20.90 -7.62
CA ASP A 147 2.17 -21.34 -6.30
C ASP A 147 1.86 -22.83 -6.16
N VAL A 148 2.75 -23.54 -5.49
CA VAL A 148 2.62 -24.96 -5.18
C VAL A 148 2.81 -25.16 -3.71
N THR A 149 1.89 -25.90 -3.10
CA THR A 149 2.01 -26.36 -1.72
C THR A 149 2.28 -27.86 -1.73
N GLU A 150 3.43 -28.23 -1.21
CA GLU A 150 3.82 -29.62 -1.01
C GLU A 150 3.09 -30.22 0.21
N SER A 151 3.05 -31.54 0.28
CA SER A 151 2.35 -32.27 1.34
C SER A 151 2.91 -32.01 2.75
N ASP A 152 4.14 -31.52 2.86
CA ASP A 152 4.77 -31.09 4.12
C ASP A 152 4.42 -29.63 4.51
N GLY A 153 3.66 -28.93 3.66
CA GLY A 153 3.27 -27.53 3.83
C GLY A 153 4.27 -26.52 3.26
N ARG A 154 5.37 -26.96 2.64
CA ARG A 154 6.31 -26.06 1.94
C ARG A 154 5.61 -25.43 0.74
N ARG A 155 5.73 -24.11 0.61
CA ARG A 155 5.21 -23.36 -0.52
C ARG A 155 6.34 -22.85 -1.41
N THR A 156 6.27 -23.14 -2.69
CA THR A 156 7.16 -22.60 -3.72
C THR A 156 6.33 -21.96 -4.82
N GLY A 157 6.90 -21.01 -5.55
CA GLY A 157 6.16 -20.29 -6.58
C GLY A 157 7.08 -19.42 -7.42
N SER A 158 6.57 -18.98 -8.56
CA SER A 158 7.29 -18.07 -9.44
C SER A 158 6.34 -17.25 -10.30
N ILE A 159 6.88 -16.16 -10.84
CA ILE A 159 6.20 -15.33 -11.82
C ILE A 159 6.31 -16.01 -13.19
N LEU A 160 5.20 -16.03 -13.90
CA LEU A 160 5.07 -16.60 -15.23
C LEU A 160 5.33 -15.55 -16.29
N SER A 161 5.92 -15.97 -17.41
CA SER A 161 6.18 -15.10 -18.56
C SER A 161 4.95 -14.88 -19.44
N GLN A 162 3.94 -15.75 -19.31
CA GLN A 162 2.74 -15.79 -20.15
C GLN A 162 1.46 -15.83 -19.29
N SER A 163 0.34 -15.48 -19.92
CA SER A 163 -0.95 -15.53 -19.26
C SER A 163 -1.42 -16.98 -18.99
N PRO A 164 -2.21 -17.22 -17.93
CA PRO A 164 -2.81 -18.53 -17.67
C PRO A 164 -3.53 -19.16 -18.86
N ASP A 165 -4.21 -18.36 -19.66
CA ASP A 165 -4.99 -18.84 -20.80
C ASP A 165 -4.11 -19.39 -21.94
N GLU A 166 -2.85 -18.93 -22.03
CA GLU A 166 -1.87 -19.44 -22.99
C GLU A 166 -1.24 -20.76 -22.50
N LEU A 167 -1.19 -20.97 -21.18
CA LEU A 167 -0.56 -22.13 -20.55
C LEU A 167 -1.53 -23.29 -20.34
N LEU A 168 -2.83 -23.00 -20.22
CA LEU A 168 -3.87 -24.00 -19.93
C LEU A 168 -4.56 -24.48 -21.20
N GLN A 169 -4.57 -25.80 -21.39
CA GLN A 169 -5.30 -26.46 -22.46
C GLN A 169 -6.26 -27.50 -21.89
N LEU A 170 -7.48 -27.56 -22.41
CA LEU A 170 -8.43 -28.62 -22.07
C LEU A 170 -8.37 -29.72 -23.13
N GLN A 171 -7.92 -30.93 -22.75
CA GLN A 171 -7.95 -32.10 -23.61
C GLN A 171 -8.91 -33.17 -23.05
N GLY A 172 -10.14 -33.17 -23.55
CA GLY A 172 -11.19 -34.06 -23.07
C GLY A 172 -11.58 -33.72 -21.62
N ARG A 173 -11.23 -34.59 -20.67
CA ARG A 173 -11.46 -34.38 -19.23
C ARG A 173 -10.20 -33.99 -18.45
N HIS A 174 -9.10 -33.73 -19.16
CA HIS A 174 -7.82 -33.38 -18.56
C HIS A 174 -7.53 -31.90 -18.80
N LEU A 175 -7.06 -31.23 -17.74
CA LEU A 175 -6.41 -29.93 -17.84
C LEU A 175 -4.92 -30.20 -18.06
N ILE A 176 -4.38 -29.67 -19.15
CA ILE A 176 -2.98 -29.78 -19.52
C ILE A 176 -2.36 -28.42 -19.29
N LEU A 177 -1.25 -28.41 -18.55
CA LEU A 177 -0.42 -27.24 -18.35
C LEU A 177 0.78 -27.35 -19.28
N ASP A 178 0.95 -26.37 -20.17
CA ASP A 178 2.16 -26.25 -20.97
C ASP A 178 3.35 -25.83 -20.09
N LEU A 179 4.35 -26.71 -19.98
CA LEU A 179 5.58 -26.48 -19.22
C LEU A 179 6.68 -25.85 -20.09
N SER A 180 6.32 -25.25 -21.22
CA SER A 180 7.25 -24.55 -22.09
C SER A 180 7.97 -23.41 -21.36
N ASP A 181 7.28 -22.73 -20.43
CA ASP A 181 7.87 -21.78 -19.48
C ASP A 181 8.87 -22.45 -18.53
N SER A 182 10.10 -21.94 -18.48
CA SER A 182 11.17 -22.46 -17.63
C SER A 182 10.82 -22.47 -16.14
N ALA A 183 9.99 -21.53 -15.68
CA ALA A 183 9.57 -21.45 -14.28
C ALA A 183 8.79 -22.72 -13.89
N LEU A 184 7.91 -23.19 -14.77
CA LEU A 184 7.08 -24.38 -14.56
C LEU A 184 7.83 -25.70 -14.71
N ARG A 185 8.95 -25.75 -15.44
CA ARG A 185 9.75 -27.00 -15.61
C ARG A 185 10.30 -27.54 -14.30
N SER A 186 10.47 -26.68 -13.29
CA SER A 186 10.92 -27.07 -11.96
C SER A 186 9.91 -27.99 -11.23
N LEU A 187 8.64 -27.97 -11.64
CA LEU A 187 7.56 -28.77 -11.04
C LEU A 187 7.63 -30.25 -11.39
N GLY A 188 8.22 -30.60 -12.54
CA GLY A 188 8.14 -31.94 -13.13
C GLY A 188 8.91 -33.04 -12.38
N GLY A 189 9.48 -32.75 -11.21
CA GLY A 189 10.31 -33.68 -10.44
C GLY A 189 9.78 -34.10 -9.07
N ASP A 190 8.77 -33.43 -8.52
CA ASP A 190 8.32 -33.65 -7.14
C ASP A 190 6.95 -34.35 -7.07
N PRO A 191 6.84 -35.58 -6.54
CA PRO A 191 5.62 -36.37 -6.60
C PRO A 191 4.53 -35.98 -5.58
N ASP A 192 4.83 -35.14 -4.58
CA ASP A 192 3.96 -34.90 -3.41
C ASP A 192 3.33 -33.48 -3.37
N ILE A 193 2.83 -33.00 -4.50
CA ILE A 193 2.08 -31.74 -4.60
C ILE A 193 0.66 -31.92 -4.03
N SER A 194 0.29 -31.12 -3.03
CA SER A 194 -1.04 -31.13 -2.40
C SER A 194 -1.98 -30.05 -2.94
N ASP A 195 -1.43 -28.92 -3.39
CA ASP A 195 -2.18 -27.79 -3.96
C ASP A 195 -1.35 -27.12 -5.06
N PHE A 196 -2.01 -26.74 -6.16
CA PHE A 196 -1.43 -25.97 -7.26
C PHE A 196 -2.37 -24.81 -7.58
N HIS A 197 -1.86 -23.59 -7.43
CA HIS A 197 -2.60 -22.36 -7.69
C HIS A 197 -1.95 -21.60 -8.82
N LEU A 198 -2.73 -21.33 -9.86
CA LEU A 198 -2.39 -20.42 -10.94
C LEU A 198 -3.21 -19.14 -10.77
N GLY A 199 -2.54 -18.00 -10.71
CA GLY A 199 -3.20 -16.74 -10.34
C GLY A 199 -2.72 -15.54 -11.14
N THR A 200 -3.42 -14.43 -10.92
CA THR A 200 -3.06 -13.11 -11.45
C THR A 200 -3.11 -12.09 -10.32
N GLU A 201 -2.08 -11.28 -10.20
CA GLU A 201 -2.04 -10.13 -9.29
C GLU A 201 -1.76 -8.84 -10.06
N TRP A 202 -2.45 -7.76 -9.74
CA TRP A 202 -2.16 -6.44 -10.29
C TRP A 202 -1.06 -5.73 -9.51
N LYS A 203 -0.09 -5.17 -10.23
CA LYS A 203 1.11 -4.56 -9.66
C LYS A 203 1.44 -3.23 -10.34
N ILE A 204 2.17 -2.37 -9.63
CA ILE A 204 2.63 -1.08 -10.14
C ILE A 204 3.84 -1.30 -11.03
N ALA A 205 3.69 -0.92 -12.30
CA ALA A 205 4.72 -0.97 -13.32
C ALA A 205 5.56 0.31 -13.34
N ASP A 206 4.92 1.46 -13.12
CA ASP A 206 5.54 2.78 -13.26
C ASP A 206 4.71 3.85 -12.55
N PHE A 207 5.33 4.99 -12.28
CA PHE A 207 4.68 6.18 -11.73
C PHE A 207 4.67 7.29 -12.77
N ARG A 208 3.62 8.13 -12.76
CA ARG A 208 3.46 9.27 -13.69
C ARG A 208 3.10 10.52 -12.91
N SER A 209 3.75 11.62 -13.21
CA SER A 209 3.36 12.94 -12.71
C SER A 209 2.28 13.56 -13.61
N PRO A 210 1.33 14.32 -13.06
CA PRO A 210 0.37 15.10 -13.85
C PRO A 210 1.12 16.05 -14.80
N LYS A 211 0.55 16.31 -15.99
CA LYS A 211 1.10 17.32 -16.90
C LYS A 211 0.78 18.72 -16.34
N GLU A 212 1.77 19.59 -16.30
CA GLU A 212 1.63 21.02 -15.94
C GLU A 212 0.79 21.79 -16.96
#